data_AF-A0A2S5DD82-F1
#
_entry.id   AF-A0A2S5DD82-F1
#
_cell.length_a   1.000
_cell.length_b   1.000
_cell.length_c   1.000
_cell.angle_alpha   90.00
_cell.angle_beta   90.00
_cell.angle_gamma   90.00
#
_symmetry.space_group_name_H-M   'P 1'
#
loop_
_entity.id
_entity.type
_entity.pdbx_description
1 polymer ?
#
loop_
_entity_poly.entity_id
_entity_poly.type
_entity_poly.pdbx_seq_one_letter_code
_entity_poly.pdbx_strand_id
1 'polypeptide(L)'
;MPVYLATLGIRNLRPTSECGGCYDHVAPPWGKGVVAPDGSVDHKYGFDFTRLGPRVPTILVSPLIRAGTVYRAPSGAAPFEHTTLLKTIEARWNLPNLSARDAAASDIGGVLTLSTPRTDDPLANVQVPHFDGPIPSAADVTHIQQLHADALEAHPAVIASGEVRKNRPTNSVEFENYLRSLSAHT
;
A
#
# COMPACT_ATOMS: atom_id res chain seq x y z
N MET A 1 5.57 17.70 -17.57
CA MET A 1 4.94 18.21 -16.33
C MET A 1 5.03 17.17 -15.23
N PRO A 2 5.86 17.33 -14.18
CA PRO A 2 5.93 16.33 -13.11
C PRO A 2 4.65 16.37 -12.26
N VAL A 3 4.02 15.21 -12.11
CA VAL A 3 2.98 14.97 -11.10
C VAL A 3 3.67 14.07 -10.09
N TYR A 4 3.87 14.56 -8.87
CA TYR A 4 4.44 13.74 -7.80
C TYR A 4 3.26 13.10 -7.07
N LEU A 5 2.98 11.85 -7.42
CA LEU A 5 2.01 11.06 -6.70
C LEU A 5 2.71 10.49 -5.46
N ALA A 6 2.36 11.00 -4.28
CA ALA A 6 2.74 10.40 -3.02
C ALA A 6 1.50 9.75 -2.41
N THR A 7 1.36 8.44 -2.56
CA THR A 7 0.58 7.69 -1.58
C THR A 7 1.29 7.86 -0.24
N LEU A 8 0.67 8.57 0.71
CA LEU A 8 1.29 8.82 2.01
C LEU A 8 1.33 7.51 2.80
N GLY A 9 2.41 6.74 2.59
CA GLY A 9 2.84 5.71 3.53
C GLY A 9 3.46 6.41 4.72
N ILE A 10 2.76 6.42 5.86
CA ILE A 10 3.32 6.83 7.14
C ILE A 10 4.53 5.92 7.41
N ARG A 11 5.74 6.48 7.37
CA ARG A 11 6.97 5.75 7.69
C ARG A 11 7.01 5.47 9.19
N ASN A 12 6.58 4.26 9.58
CA ASN A 12 7.25 3.37 10.55
C ASN A 12 6.46 2.10 10.89
N LEU A 13 5.50 1.63 10.07
CA LEU A 13 4.88 0.32 10.25
C LEU A 13 4.49 -0.29 8.90
N ARG A 14 5.40 -1.07 8.28
CA ARG A 14 5.17 -2.07 7.21
C ARG A 14 4.34 -1.69 5.95
N PRO A 15 4.56 -2.38 4.81
CA PRO A 15 4.06 -1.92 3.52
C PRO A 15 2.58 -2.28 3.41
N THR A 16 1.68 -1.33 3.16
CA THR A 16 0.35 -1.71 2.70
C THR A 16 -0.14 -0.82 1.55
N SER A 17 -0.19 -1.42 0.36
CA SER A 17 -1.21 -1.14 -0.66
C SER A 17 -2.63 -1.52 -0.20
N GLU A 18 -2.75 -2.04 1.02
CA GLU A 18 -3.95 -2.53 1.68
C GLU A 18 -4.39 -1.56 2.79
N CYS A 19 -5.68 -1.48 3.06
CA CYS A 19 -6.19 -0.85 4.27
C CYS A 19 -5.64 -1.63 5.47
N GLY A 20 -4.85 -1.03 6.35
CA GLY A 20 -4.26 -1.70 7.52
C GLY A 20 -5.27 -2.13 8.59
N GLY A 21 -6.44 -2.66 8.21
CA GLY A 21 -7.52 -3.08 9.10
C GLY A 21 -8.39 -1.95 9.66
N CYS A 22 -8.14 -0.69 9.27
CA CYS A 22 -8.94 0.43 9.74
C CYS A 22 -10.37 0.38 9.19
N TYR A 23 -11.35 0.64 10.05
CA TYR A 23 -12.76 0.70 9.66
C TYR A 23 -13.00 1.84 8.67
N ASP A 24 -13.71 1.53 7.58
CA ASP A 24 -14.31 2.49 6.67
C ASP A 24 -15.82 2.25 6.62
N HIS A 25 -16.61 3.31 6.68
CA HIS A 25 -18.07 3.23 6.65
C HIS A 25 -18.63 2.91 5.26
N VAL A 26 -17.86 3.10 4.20
CA VAL A 26 -18.27 2.83 2.82
C VAL A 26 -17.98 1.38 2.49
N ALA A 27 -19.04 0.63 2.19
CA ALA A 27 -18.92 -0.73 1.71
C ALA A 27 -18.11 -0.77 0.40
N PRO A 28 -17.17 -1.73 0.25
CA PRO A 28 -16.39 -1.85 -0.97
C PRO A 28 -17.29 -2.04 -2.21
N PRO A 29 -17.08 -1.28 -3.31
CA PRO A 29 -17.84 -1.42 -4.54
C PRO A 29 -17.71 -2.83 -5.13
N TRP A 30 -18.82 -3.35 -5.67
CA TRP A 30 -18.89 -4.65 -6.33
C TRP A 30 -19.89 -4.61 -7.48
N GLY A 31 -19.74 -5.51 -8.45
CA GLY A 31 -20.66 -5.64 -9.58
C GLY A 31 -20.42 -4.57 -10.67
N LYS A 32 -21.47 -3.81 -11.02
CA LYS A 32 -21.45 -2.92 -12.21
C LYS A 32 -20.35 -1.86 -12.10
N GLY A 33 -19.38 -1.91 -13.01
CA GLY A 33 -18.22 -0.99 -13.05
C GLY A 33 -16.96 -1.53 -12.37
N VAL A 34 -16.97 -2.75 -11.85
CA VAL A 34 -15.77 -3.45 -11.35
C VAL A 34 -15.47 -4.63 -12.26
N VAL A 35 -14.39 -4.50 -13.04
CA VAL A 35 -14.00 -5.51 -14.04
C VAL A 35 -12.89 -6.40 -13.48
N ALA A 36 -13.09 -7.71 -13.58
CA ALA A 36 -12.04 -8.69 -13.24
C ALA A 36 -10.88 -8.59 -14.25
N PRO A 37 -9.62 -8.76 -13.83
CA PRO A 37 -8.50 -8.78 -14.75
C PRO A 37 -8.56 -10.06 -15.59
N ASP A 38 -8.95 -9.93 -16.87
CA ASP A 38 -8.84 -10.97 -17.90
C ASP A 38 -9.46 -12.32 -17.52
N GLY A 39 -10.60 -12.31 -16.82
CA GLY A 39 -11.29 -13.53 -16.39
C GLY A 39 -10.59 -14.29 -15.26
N SER A 40 -9.66 -13.65 -14.56
CA SER A 40 -8.97 -14.23 -13.41
C SER A 40 -9.95 -14.61 -12.31
N VAL A 41 -9.76 -15.79 -11.74
CA VAL A 41 -10.43 -16.26 -10.52
C VAL A 41 -9.38 -16.81 -9.58
N ASP A 42 -9.51 -16.52 -8.29
CA ASP A 42 -8.65 -17.15 -7.28
C ASP A 42 -8.95 -18.65 -7.24
N HIS A 43 -7.91 -19.45 -7.43
CA HIS A 43 -8.00 -20.90 -7.46
C HIS A 43 -8.25 -21.52 -6.08
N LYS A 44 -8.00 -20.77 -4.99
CA LYS A 44 -8.11 -21.29 -3.62
C LYS A 44 -9.49 -21.08 -3.01
N TYR A 45 -10.08 -19.90 -3.20
CA TYR A 45 -11.35 -19.52 -2.56
C TYR A 45 -12.42 -19.04 -3.56
N GLY A 46 -12.16 -19.10 -4.86
CA GLY A 46 -13.14 -18.73 -5.89
C GLY A 46 -13.45 -17.24 -5.96
N PHE A 47 -12.54 -16.40 -5.48
CA PHE A 47 -12.70 -14.95 -5.58
C PHE A 47 -12.57 -14.51 -7.04
N ASP A 48 -13.63 -13.92 -7.58
CA ASP A 48 -13.78 -13.62 -9.02
C ASP A 48 -13.30 -12.21 -9.42
N PHE A 49 -12.70 -11.47 -8.47
CA PHE A 49 -12.22 -10.10 -8.68
C PHE A 49 -13.28 -9.14 -9.24
N THR A 50 -14.58 -9.39 -9.02
CA THR A 50 -15.68 -8.45 -9.35
C THR A 50 -16.03 -7.50 -8.19
N ARG A 51 -15.18 -7.49 -7.15
CA ARG A 51 -15.28 -6.66 -5.97
C ARG A 51 -13.96 -5.94 -5.71
N LEU A 52 -14.03 -4.65 -5.40
CA LEU A 52 -12.87 -3.88 -4.94
C LEU A 52 -12.62 -4.12 -3.44
N GLY A 53 -11.40 -3.83 -3.02
CA GLY A 53 -11.05 -3.78 -1.60
C GLY A 53 -11.63 -2.56 -0.89
N PRO A 54 -11.44 -2.45 0.44
CA PRO A 54 -11.77 -1.24 1.18
C PRO A 54 -11.00 -0.02 0.65
N ARG A 55 -11.53 1.18 0.89
CA ARG A 55 -10.90 2.39 0.39
C ARG A 55 -9.54 2.60 1.03
N VAL A 56 -8.62 3.13 0.22
CA VAL A 56 -7.31 3.61 0.67
C VAL A 56 -7.26 5.13 0.48
N PRO A 57 -6.69 5.88 1.44
CA PRO A 57 -6.44 7.30 1.25
C PRO A 57 -5.43 7.51 0.11
N THR A 58 -5.77 8.41 -0.82
CA THR A 58 -4.89 8.80 -1.92
C THR A 58 -4.71 10.31 -1.92
N ILE A 59 -3.46 10.75 -2.00
CA ILE A 59 -3.09 12.17 -2.04
C ILE A 59 -2.39 12.46 -3.37
N LEU A 60 -2.87 13.47 -4.09
CA LEU A 60 -2.29 13.91 -5.36
C LEU A 60 -1.54 15.23 -5.12
N VAL A 61 -0.23 15.27 -5.40
CA VAL A 61 0.60 16.46 -5.18
C VAL A 61 1.17 16.95 -6.51
N SER A 62 0.78 18.17 -6.89
CA SER A 62 1.36 18.85 -8.05
C SER A 62 1.09 20.35 -7.93
N PRO A 63 2.03 21.22 -8.35
CA PRO A 63 1.77 22.66 -8.40
C PRO A 63 0.69 23.01 -9.43
N LEU A 64 0.33 22.09 -10.33
CA LEU A 64 -0.78 22.27 -11.29
C LEU A 64 -2.16 21.88 -10.71
N ILE A 65 -2.23 21.51 -9.42
CA ILE A 65 -3.47 21.21 -8.71
C ILE A 65 -3.84 22.41 -7.83
N ARG A 66 -5.09 22.85 -7.92
CA ARG A 66 -5.64 23.91 -7.08
C ARG A 66 -5.66 23.50 -5.60
N ALA A 67 -5.33 24.45 -4.71
CA ALA A 67 -5.35 24.21 -3.27
C ALA A 67 -6.73 23.73 -2.80
N GLY A 68 -6.76 22.81 -1.83
CA GLY A 68 -8.02 22.33 -1.26
C GLY A 68 -8.88 21.50 -2.23
N THR A 69 -8.30 20.97 -3.31
CA THR A 69 -9.05 20.14 -4.27
C THR A 69 -9.42 18.80 -3.65
N VAL A 70 -10.73 18.53 -3.58
CA VAL A 70 -11.28 17.19 -3.33
C VAL A 70 -11.65 16.58 -4.68
N TYR A 71 -10.81 15.69 -5.18
CA TYR A 71 -11.01 15.06 -6.49
C TYR A 71 -11.80 13.75 -6.35
N ARG A 72 -12.80 13.56 -7.22
CA ARG A 72 -13.67 12.38 -7.24
C ARG A 72 -13.80 11.87 -8.66
N ALA A 73 -14.01 10.56 -8.80
CA ALA A 73 -14.36 9.98 -10.07
C ALA A 73 -15.63 10.67 -10.60
N PRO A 74 -15.72 10.96 -11.91
CA PRO A 74 -16.93 11.52 -12.51
C PRO A 74 -18.16 10.64 -12.22
N SER A 75 -19.33 11.27 -12.13
CA SER A 75 -20.57 10.53 -11.91
C SER A 75 -20.81 9.52 -13.04
N GLY A 76 -21.03 8.25 -12.67
CA GLY A 76 -21.23 7.17 -13.63
C GLY A 76 -19.94 6.54 -14.18
N ALA A 77 -18.77 7.06 -13.83
CA ALA A 77 -17.48 6.45 -14.15
C ALA A 77 -17.06 5.42 -13.08
N ALA A 78 -16.07 4.58 -13.43
CA ALA A 78 -15.49 3.64 -12.47
C ALA A 78 -14.86 4.41 -11.28
N PRO A 79 -15.07 3.96 -10.03
CA PRO A 79 -14.38 4.52 -8.87
C PRO A 79 -12.86 4.48 -9.06
N PHE A 80 -12.14 5.43 -8.45
CA PHE A 80 -10.69 5.35 -8.42
C PHE A 80 -10.24 4.16 -7.57
N GLU A 81 -9.39 3.34 -8.17
CA GLU A 81 -8.78 2.14 -7.59
C GLU A 81 -7.31 2.06 -8.03
N HIS A 82 -6.55 1.06 -7.58
CA HIS A 82 -5.10 0.98 -7.88
C HIS A 82 -4.77 1.07 -9.37
N THR A 83 -5.57 0.48 -10.25
CA THR A 83 -5.38 0.53 -11.71
C THR A 83 -5.69 1.89 -12.34
N THR A 84 -6.33 2.82 -11.62
CA THR A 84 -6.44 4.23 -12.06
C THR A 84 -5.07 4.86 -12.30
N LEU A 85 -4.06 4.46 -11.54
CA LEU A 85 -2.70 4.92 -11.75
C LEU A 85 -2.15 4.40 -13.08
N LEU A 86 -2.33 3.11 -13.37
CA LEU A 86 -1.96 2.50 -14.65
C LEU A 86 -2.68 3.21 -15.80
N LYS A 87 -3.99 3.42 -15.69
CA LYS A 87 -4.79 4.14 -16.69
C LYS A 87 -4.25 5.54 -16.98
N THR A 88 -3.82 6.24 -15.94
CA THR A 88 -3.24 7.59 -16.08
C THR A 88 -1.89 7.55 -16.78
N ILE A 89 -1.05 6.55 -16.50
CA ILE A 89 0.21 6.32 -17.19
C ILE A 89 -0.05 5.98 -18.67
N GLU A 90 -0.93 5.04 -18.93
CA GLU A 90 -1.33 4.63 -20.29
C GLU A 90 -1.81 5.81 -21.12
N ALA A 91 -2.74 6.61 -20.59
CA ALA A 91 -3.25 7.79 -21.26
C ALA A 91 -2.15 8.85 -21.52
N ARG A 92 -1.24 9.03 -20.55
CA ARG A 92 -0.20 10.05 -20.64
C ARG A 92 0.89 9.75 -21.66
N TRP A 93 1.25 8.48 -21.81
CA TRP A 93 2.33 8.04 -22.71
C TRP A 93 1.82 7.29 -23.94
N ASN A 94 0.50 7.26 -24.14
CA ASN A 94 -0.16 6.54 -25.24
C ASN A 94 0.26 5.06 -25.28
N LEU A 95 0.23 4.41 -24.12
CA LEU A 95 0.55 2.98 -23.98
C LEU A 95 -0.73 2.15 -24.08
N PRO A 96 -0.65 0.91 -24.58
CA PRO A 96 -1.77 -0.02 -24.51
C PRO A 96 -2.07 -0.40 -23.05
N ASN A 97 -3.34 -0.72 -22.76
CA ASN A 97 -3.72 -1.26 -21.45
C ASN A 97 -3.14 -2.68 -21.25
N LEU A 98 -2.87 -3.07 -20.00
CA LEU A 98 -2.29 -4.38 -19.69
C LEU A 98 -3.36 -5.45 -19.45
N SER A 99 -4.57 -5.07 -19.06
CA SER A 99 -5.68 -5.99 -18.74
C SER A 99 -7.05 -5.40 -19.12
N ALA A 100 -8.12 -6.15 -18.88
CA ALA A 100 -9.47 -5.61 -18.95
C ALA A 100 -9.80 -4.61 -17.82
N ARG A 101 -9.07 -4.67 -16.69
CA ARG A 101 -9.36 -3.89 -15.49
C ARG A 101 -8.86 -2.44 -15.59
N ASP A 102 -7.59 -2.24 -15.92
CA ASP A 102 -7.02 -0.92 -16.22
C ASP A 102 -7.67 -0.31 -17.47
N ALA A 103 -8.01 -1.11 -18.47
CA ALA A 103 -8.80 -0.65 -19.62
C ALA A 103 -10.12 0.03 -19.21
N ALA A 104 -10.81 -0.52 -18.21
CA ALA A 104 -12.08 -0.01 -17.69
C ALA A 104 -11.95 1.05 -16.58
N ALA A 105 -10.73 1.30 -16.08
CA ALA A 105 -10.49 2.27 -15.02
C ALA A 105 -10.64 3.72 -15.50
N SER A 106 -10.90 4.63 -14.56
CA SER A 106 -10.88 6.08 -14.79
C SER A 106 -9.46 6.62 -14.64
N ASP A 107 -9.07 7.63 -15.42
CA ASP A 107 -7.83 8.37 -15.23
C ASP A 107 -7.97 9.52 -14.20
N ILE A 108 -6.85 9.99 -13.65
CA ILE A 108 -6.80 11.16 -12.76
C ILE A 108 -6.23 12.41 -13.41
N GLY A 109 -5.98 12.40 -14.72
CA GLY A 109 -5.35 13.52 -15.44
C GLY A 109 -6.16 14.83 -15.32
N GLY A 110 -7.49 14.71 -15.25
CA GLY A 110 -8.41 15.83 -15.07
C GLY A 110 -8.21 16.66 -13.78
N VAL A 111 -7.42 16.19 -12.81
CA VAL A 111 -7.12 16.95 -11.58
C VAL A 111 -6.19 18.15 -11.84
N LEU A 112 -5.40 18.10 -12.91
CA LEU A 112 -4.43 19.15 -13.28
C LEU A 112 -5.14 20.35 -13.94
N THR A 113 -5.92 21.06 -13.13
CA THR A 113 -6.83 22.12 -13.60
C THR A 113 -6.19 23.49 -13.77
N LEU A 114 -4.93 23.68 -13.36
CA LEU A 114 -4.22 24.96 -13.48
C LEU A 114 -3.34 24.98 -14.73
N SER A 115 -3.39 26.08 -15.48
CA SER A 115 -2.50 26.32 -16.62
C SER A 115 -1.11 26.79 -16.19
N THR A 116 -0.99 27.41 -15.01
CA THR A 116 0.27 27.85 -14.41
C THR A 116 0.53 27.13 -13.09
N PRO A 117 1.77 26.65 -12.84
CA PRO A 117 2.14 26.08 -11.56
C PRO A 117 1.97 27.09 -10.42
N ARG A 118 1.36 26.67 -9.32
CA ARG A 118 1.35 27.41 -8.07
C ARG A 118 2.76 27.56 -7.51
N THR A 119 2.99 28.66 -6.81
CA THR A 119 4.28 29.04 -6.21
C THR A 119 4.24 29.14 -4.70
N ASP A 120 3.10 28.85 -4.07
CA ASP A 120 3.01 28.82 -2.61
C ASP A 120 3.75 27.62 -2.02
N ASP A 121 4.23 27.77 -0.79
CA ASP A 121 4.83 26.70 -0.01
C ASP A 121 3.74 26.02 0.85
N PRO A 122 3.25 24.82 0.49
CA PRO A 122 2.20 24.14 1.22
C PRO A 122 2.66 23.61 2.59
N LEU A 123 3.97 23.59 2.85
CA LEU A 123 4.55 23.13 4.11
C LEU A 123 4.96 24.31 5.01
N ALA A 124 4.79 25.55 4.56
CA ALA A 124 5.05 26.72 5.38
C ALA A 124 4.24 26.63 6.68
N ASN A 125 4.93 26.75 7.81
CA ASN A 125 4.37 26.68 9.16
C ASN A 125 3.81 25.31 9.58
N VAL A 126 3.98 24.26 8.78
CA VAL A 126 3.67 22.89 9.20
C VAL A 126 4.79 22.41 10.13
N GLN A 127 4.47 22.25 11.41
CA GLN A 127 5.34 21.56 12.36
C GLN A 127 5.06 20.06 12.28
N VAL A 128 6.05 19.30 11.82
CA VAL A 128 5.93 17.84 11.79
C VAL A 128 5.88 17.33 13.23
N PRO A 129 4.85 16.57 13.62
CA PRO A 129 4.82 15.97 14.95
C PRO A 129 6.05 15.10 15.13
N HIS A 130 6.82 15.38 16.17
CA HIS A 130 7.93 14.55 16.60
C HIS A 130 7.56 13.89 17.93
N PHE A 131 7.92 12.62 18.08
CA PHE A 131 7.75 11.88 19.32
C PHE A 131 9.12 11.75 19.99
N ASP A 132 9.35 12.56 21.03
CA ASP A 132 10.58 12.56 21.83
C ASP A 132 10.57 11.57 23.00
N GLY A 133 9.44 10.89 23.21
CA GLY A 133 9.28 9.92 24.29
C GLY A 133 10.05 8.62 24.04
N PRO A 134 10.38 7.86 25.09
CA PRO A 134 10.80 6.48 24.91
C PRO A 134 9.65 5.70 24.25
N ILE A 135 9.94 4.97 23.19
CA ILE A 135 8.96 4.06 22.56
C ILE A 135 8.68 2.95 23.60
N PRO A 136 7.44 2.82 24.13
CA PRO A 136 7.15 1.99 25.31
C PRO A 136 7.41 0.49 25.18
N SER A 137 7.85 0.03 24.01
CA SER A 137 8.18 -1.37 23.73
C SER A 137 9.36 -1.50 22.75
N ALA A 138 10.23 -0.49 22.63
CA ALA A 138 11.32 -0.48 21.65
C ALA A 138 12.30 -1.65 21.85
N ALA A 139 12.44 -2.13 23.08
CA ALA A 139 13.31 -3.25 23.43
C ALA A 139 12.59 -4.61 23.42
N ASP A 140 11.26 -4.62 23.28
CA ASP A 140 10.47 -5.84 23.37
C ASP A 140 10.33 -6.52 22.00
N VAL A 141 10.32 -7.85 22.00
CA VAL A 141 10.04 -8.62 20.80
C VAL A 141 8.56 -8.49 20.45
N THR A 142 8.28 -7.95 19.27
CA THR A 142 6.92 -7.82 18.77
C THR A 142 6.31 -9.19 18.45
N HIS A 143 4.97 -9.30 18.55
CA HIS A 143 4.25 -10.50 18.16
C HIS A 143 4.57 -10.95 16.71
N ILE A 144 4.88 -9.99 15.85
CA ILE A 144 5.18 -10.25 14.45
C ILE A 144 6.56 -10.85 14.28
N GLN A 145 7.54 -10.34 15.02
CA GLN A 145 8.87 -10.95 15.06
C GLN A 145 8.75 -12.40 15.55
N GLN A 146 7.88 -12.68 16.53
CA GLN A 146 7.59 -14.06 16.96
C GLN A 146 7.00 -14.92 15.83
N LEU A 147 5.99 -14.42 15.11
CA LEU A 147 5.41 -15.12 13.96
C LEU A 147 6.42 -15.35 12.83
N HIS A 148 7.33 -14.40 12.60
CA HIS A 148 8.39 -14.54 11.62
C HIS A 148 9.39 -15.63 12.03
N ALA A 149 9.75 -15.69 13.32
CA ALA A 149 10.56 -16.77 13.87
C ALA A 149 9.84 -18.12 13.74
N ASP A 150 8.55 -18.22 14.08
CA ASP A 150 7.76 -19.44 13.92
C ASP A 150 7.82 -19.96 12.48
N ALA A 151 7.70 -19.07 11.49
CA ALA A 151 7.76 -19.42 10.08
C ALA A 151 9.16 -19.88 9.63
N LEU A 152 10.22 -19.23 10.09
CA LEU A 152 11.59 -19.60 9.76
C LEU A 152 12.02 -20.92 10.43
N GLU A 153 11.65 -21.13 11.70
CA GLU A 153 11.91 -22.37 12.43
C GLU A 153 11.19 -23.57 11.79
N ALA A 154 9.99 -23.35 11.25
CA ALA A 154 9.25 -24.37 10.51
C ALA A 154 9.76 -24.59 9.08
N HIS A 155 10.75 -23.82 8.61
CA HIS A 155 11.25 -23.93 7.24
C HIS A 155 12.07 -25.23 7.05
N PRO A 156 11.83 -26.03 6.00
CA PRO A 156 12.48 -27.33 5.80
C PRO A 156 14.02 -27.28 5.82
N ALA A 157 14.61 -26.21 5.29
CA ALA A 157 16.06 -26.04 5.24
C ALA A 157 16.68 -25.79 6.63
N VAL A 158 15.96 -25.11 7.53
CA VAL A 158 16.37 -24.89 8.93
C VAL A 158 16.20 -26.18 9.75
N ILE A 159 15.12 -26.93 9.50
CA ILE A 159 14.92 -28.24 10.15
C ILE A 159 16.03 -29.21 9.74
N ALA A 160 16.41 -29.21 8.45
CA ALA A 160 17.45 -30.09 7.91
C ALA A 160 18.87 -29.75 8.42
N SER A 161 19.14 -28.50 8.80
CA SER A 161 20.43 -28.13 9.40
C SER A 161 20.58 -28.65 10.84
N GLY A 162 19.49 -29.12 11.47
CA GLY A 162 19.50 -29.65 12.83
C GLY A 162 19.68 -28.58 13.92
N GLU A 163 19.58 -27.29 13.56
CA GLU A 163 19.67 -26.19 14.51
C GLU A 163 18.42 -26.10 15.40
N VAL A 164 18.35 -26.95 16.44
CA VAL A 164 17.33 -26.81 17.49
C VAL A 164 17.81 -25.80 18.52
N ARG A 165 17.62 -24.51 18.24
CA ARG A 165 18.03 -23.42 19.14
C ARG A 165 16.94 -23.20 20.20
N LYS A 166 17.00 -23.98 21.27
CA LYS A 166 16.15 -23.81 22.45
C LYS A 166 16.48 -22.47 23.10
N ASN A 167 15.45 -21.65 23.32
CA ASN A 167 15.43 -20.33 23.98
C ASN A 167 15.46 -19.16 22.99
N ARG A 168 14.26 -18.67 22.66
CA ARG A 168 14.10 -17.39 21.95
C ARG A 168 14.54 -16.24 22.85
N PRO A 169 15.32 -15.27 22.34
CA PRO A 169 15.60 -14.04 23.07
C PRO A 169 14.32 -13.27 23.37
N THR A 170 14.30 -12.51 24.47
CA THR A 170 13.18 -11.63 24.83
C THR A 170 13.47 -10.15 24.53
N ASN A 171 14.71 -9.84 24.16
CA ASN A 171 15.16 -8.51 23.75
C ASN A 171 15.16 -8.38 22.22
N SER A 172 14.62 -7.30 21.68
CA SER A 172 14.47 -7.09 20.23
C SER A 172 15.82 -7.10 19.48
N VAL A 173 16.91 -6.61 20.06
CA VAL A 173 18.23 -6.57 19.38
C VAL A 173 18.78 -7.98 19.21
N GLU A 174 18.72 -8.78 20.27
CA GLU A 174 19.14 -10.17 20.25
C GLU A 174 18.22 -11.02 19.37
N PHE A 175 16.93 -10.69 19.34
CA PHE A 175 15.94 -11.36 18.51
C PHE A 175 16.17 -11.12 17.01
N GLU A 176 16.58 -9.92 16.60
CA GLU A 176 16.96 -9.65 15.20
C GLU A 176 18.19 -10.47 14.79
N ASN A 177 19.19 -10.59 15.66
CA ASN A 177 20.34 -11.46 15.40
C ASN A 177 19.93 -12.94 15.32
N TYR A 178 18.98 -13.35 16.15
CA TYR A 178 18.39 -14.68 16.09
C TYR A 178 17.69 -14.95 14.76
N LEU A 179 16.81 -14.04 14.30
CA LEU A 179 16.14 -14.14 13.00
C LEU A 179 17.14 -14.23 11.84
N ARG A 180 18.18 -13.38 11.85
CA ARG A 180 19.25 -13.43 10.82
C ARG A 180 19.97 -14.76 10.77
N SER A 181 20.17 -15.41 11.93
CA SER A 181 20.81 -16.71 11.98
C SER A 181 19.94 -17.82 11.37
N LEU A 182 18.62 -17.75 11.54
CA LEU A 182 17.69 -18.70 10.93
C LEU A 182 17.62 -18.48 9.41
N SER A 183 17.52 -17.22 8.97
CA SER A 183 17.45 -16.89 7.54
C SER A 183 18.72 -17.23 6.77
N ALA A 184 19.86 -17.41 7.44
CA ALA A 184 21.11 -17.82 6.77
C ALA A 184 21.02 -19.24 6.15
N HIS A 185 20.00 -20.02 6.53
CA HIS A 185 19.77 -21.39 6.07
C HIS A 185 18.58 -21.52 5.11
N THR A 186 17.80 -20.46 4.88
CA THR A 186 16.60 -20.44 4.02
C THR A 186 16.88 -19.73 2.71
#